data_AF-A0AAU3WQJ5-F1
#
_entry.id   AF-A0AAU3WQJ5-F1
#
_cell.length_a   1.000
_cell.length_b   1.000
_cell.length_c   1.000
_cell.angle_alpha   90.00
_cell.angle_beta   90.00
_cell.angle_gamma   90.00
#
_symmetry.space_group_name_H-M   'P 1'
#
loop_
_entity.id
_entity.type
_entity.pdbx_description
1 polymer ?
#
loop_
_entity_poly.entity_id
_entity_poly.type
_entity_poly.pdbx_seq_one_letter_code
_entity_poly.pdbx_strand_id
1 'polypeptide(L)'
;MSTAYVPQQSSSGADVGAVGPPPSAKPPHASEATRLLCAGAYLDQGYRDRVIEQLHLHEQRIAAPSLGFDAARVLAHALRARRIEVAWSGAVLGLWVVGLPLTGYWILAFLLPSALLALGVWIRGSQERPPVYRRVAAWWVRWWGRGLLIALLLSTVTMVAGDENDYEGFSYEVRSSLRDILPDFLSWMIPEGSASGDALHGWLTMLLLVLIAACVGAQRSQFARALGAELSEARFGDASADPAESAEGARFQRVKRRIRVEQHAPLIMYHAVRPFCGAGEPVDTWTLAVELRPDRMKKQQPLNNRKILEQVRPLLEQLRLPAEFAGTTVRDRLRWLEIDECVFLPAEGLAHREDAPYRPEAFEEHRARSVEEGAEKRRHFLRIRVGGWEEELVVTVFVRVHTQGRMLMLEIAPHVLAPVLEPFQNADRTAHQFRHNNPLGKAAWAFARVAGSPVRSLVTVGRWAGYGWRVLTGGYGSALPDGPAVSVRELGSEGPGSLFQQMDVERYLKSIQDRIANGVLHALSESGYQTGEFVQKIVNISSGGVNIDRVEDSTFAVGSHASATSGTADNTAPNEKGSDDHGSE
;
A
#
# COMPACT_ATOMS: atom_id res chain seq x y z
N MET A 1 1.18 -51.93 54.98
CA MET A 1 2.27 -51.06 54.53
C MET A 1 2.27 -51.01 53.01
N SER A 2 1.79 -49.92 52.42
CA SER A 2 2.34 -49.29 51.21
C SER A 2 1.56 -48.00 50.98
N THR A 3 2.18 -46.87 51.31
CA THR A 3 1.63 -45.52 51.19
C THR A 3 1.98 -44.97 49.81
N ALA A 4 0.97 -44.80 48.94
CA ALA A 4 1.12 -44.02 47.72
C ALA A 4 0.89 -42.54 48.05
N TYR A 5 1.93 -41.74 47.87
CA TYR A 5 1.94 -40.29 48.05
C TYR A 5 1.23 -39.61 46.88
N VAL A 6 0.12 -38.90 47.17
CA VAL A 6 -0.55 -38.00 46.23
C VAL A 6 -0.06 -36.58 46.54
N PRO A 7 0.55 -35.84 45.59
CA PRO A 7 0.91 -34.45 45.85
C PRO A 7 -0.35 -33.57 45.88
N GLN A 8 -0.52 -32.82 46.96
CA GLN A 8 -1.49 -31.73 47.05
C GLN A 8 -1.14 -30.64 46.03
N GLN A 9 -2.05 -30.38 45.10
CA GLN A 9 -1.99 -29.20 44.23
C GLN A 9 -2.35 -27.97 45.09
N SER A 10 -1.42 -27.03 45.21
CA SER A 10 -1.63 -25.75 45.89
C SER A 10 -2.64 -24.90 45.11
N SER A 11 -3.82 -24.69 45.68
CA SER A 11 -4.76 -23.65 45.26
C SER A 11 -4.22 -22.28 45.66
N SER A 12 -3.31 -21.72 44.85
CA SER A 12 -3.00 -20.30 44.91
C SER A 12 -4.15 -19.55 44.23
N GLY A 13 -5.00 -18.92 45.04
CA GLY A 13 -5.93 -17.90 44.58
C GLY A 13 -5.15 -16.77 43.91
N ALA A 14 -5.19 -16.73 42.58
CA ALA A 14 -4.73 -15.60 41.82
C ALA A 14 -5.91 -14.63 41.70
N ASP A 15 -5.76 -13.51 42.40
CA ASP A 15 -6.48 -12.26 42.17
C ASP A 15 -6.74 -12.07 40.66
N VAL A 16 -7.99 -11.82 40.30
CA VAL A 16 -8.39 -11.47 38.92
C VAL A 16 -7.96 -10.01 38.69
N GLY A 17 -6.65 -9.82 38.61
CA GLY A 17 -6.04 -8.59 38.12
C GLY A 17 -6.34 -8.47 36.63
N ALA A 18 -6.82 -7.30 36.22
CA ALA A 18 -7.08 -6.94 34.83
C ALA A 18 -5.97 -7.46 33.91
N VAL A 19 -6.33 -8.37 33.01
CA VAL A 19 -5.42 -8.94 32.01
C VAL A 19 -5.01 -7.83 31.06
N GLY A 20 -3.87 -7.20 31.34
CA GLY A 20 -3.18 -6.34 30.38
C GLY A 20 -2.85 -7.13 29.11
N PRO A 21 -2.73 -6.46 27.95
CA PRO A 21 -2.44 -7.14 26.69
C PRO A 21 -1.16 -7.99 26.81
N PRO A 22 -1.13 -9.22 26.26
CA PRO A 22 0.04 -10.08 26.33
C PRO A 22 1.25 -9.39 25.67
N PRO A 23 2.48 -9.57 26.21
CA PRO A 23 3.67 -8.78 25.89
C PRO A 23 4.32 -9.04 24.51
N SER A 24 3.58 -9.50 23.48
CA SER A 24 4.18 -9.93 22.21
C SER A 24 3.65 -9.29 20.94
N ALA A 25 2.89 -8.18 21.02
CA ALA A 25 2.66 -7.34 19.85
C ALA A 25 3.88 -6.41 19.67
N LYS A 26 4.68 -6.62 18.63
CA LYS A 26 5.77 -5.69 18.27
C LYS A 26 5.17 -4.28 18.12
N PRO A 27 5.80 -3.22 18.65
CA PRO A 27 5.25 -1.88 18.50
C PRO A 27 5.18 -1.49 17.02
N PRO A 28 4.24 -0.62 16.59
CA PRO A 28 4.00 -0.33 15.16
C PRO A 28 5.24 0.13 14.39
N HIS A 29 6.15 0.88 15.03
CA HIS A 29 7.39 1.33 14.41
C HIS A 29 8.38 0.19 14.12
N ALA A 30 8.25 -0.94 14.79
CA ALA A 30 9.08 -2.14 14.66
C ALA A 30 8.35 -3.29 13.94
N SER A 31 7.13 -3.05 13.45
CA SER A 31 6.36 -4.08 12.74
C SER A 31 6.99 -4.44 11.39
N GLU A 32 6.78 -5.67 10.95
CA GLU A 32 7.25 -6.14 9.66
C GLU A 32 6.61 -5.36 8.51
N ALA A 33 5.32 -5.05 8.65
CA ALA A 33 4.60 -4.12 7.78
C ALA A 33 5.34 -2.79 7.58
N THR A 34 5.76 -2.11 8.66
CA THR A 34 6.51 -0.85 8.55
C THR A 34 7.83 -1.06 7.83
N ARG A 35 8.56 -2.15 8.13
CA ARG A 35 9.84 -2.50 7.50
C ARG A 35 9.70 -2.66 6.00
N LEU A 36 8.69 -3.42 5.55
CA LEU A 36 8.42 -3.67 4.14
C LEU A 36 7.96 -2.40 3.40
N LEU A 37 7.14 -1.55 4.03
CA LEU A 37 6.78 -0.24 3.47
C LEU A 37 8.00 0.69 3.34
N CYS A 38 8.91 0.67 4.31
CA CYS A 38 10.19 1.38 4.23
C CYS A 38 11.07 0.83 3.10
N ALA A 39 11.12 -0.49 2.93
CA ALA A 39 11.81 -1.13 1.82
C ALA A 39 11.22 -0.73 0.46
N GLY A 40 9.89 -0.67 0.36
CA GLY A 40 9.16 -0.18 -0.81
C GLY A 40 9.58 1.22 -1.23
N ALA A 41 9.87 2.12 -0.29
CA ALA A 41 10.36 3.46 -0.59
C ALA A 41 11.72 3.49 -1.32
N TYR A 42 12.55 2.46 -1.15
CA TYR A 42 13.81 2.30 -1.89
C TYR A 42 13.65 1.57 -3.24
N LEU A 43 12.60 0.77 -3.39
CA LEU A 43 12.38 -0.08 -4.57
C LEU A 43 11.49 0.58 -5.62
N ASP A 44 10.46 1.30 -5.19
CA ASP A 44 9.46 1.91 -6.05
C ASP A 44 9.48 3.45 -5.91
N GLN A 45 9.86 4.11 -7.01
CA GLN A 45 9.88 5.56 -7.11
C GLN A 45 8.48 6.18 -7.07
N GLY A 46 7.47 5.54 -7.68
CA GLY A 46 6.10 6.02 -7.70
C GLY A 46 5.49 6.02 -6.30
N TYR A 47 5.64 4.91 -5.57
CA TYR A 47 5.24 4.82 -4.17
C TYR A 47 5.94 5.87 -3.31
N ARG A 48 7.27 5.99 -3.41
CA ARG A 48 8.05 7.02 -2.68
C ARG A 48 7.56 8.43 -2.96
N ASP A 49 7.36 8.78 -4.23
CA ASP A 49 6.93 10.13 -4.63
C ASP A 49 5.52 10.44 -4.09
N ARG A 50 4.60 9.46 -4.11
CA ARG A 50 3.24 9.58 -3.54
C ARG A 50 3.25 9.75 -2.02
N VAL A 51 4.09 9.01 -1.29
CA VAL A 51 4.24 9.16 0.17
C VAL A 51 4.76 10.55 0.52
N ILE A 52 5.78 11.04 -0.19
CA ILE A 52 6.34 12.38 0.03
C ILE A 52 5.33 13.46 -0.34
N GLU A 53 4.61 13.28 -1.44
CA GLU A 53 3.55 14.19 -1.86
C GLU A 53 2.44 14.29 -0.81
N GLN A 54 1.94 13.15 -0.31
CA GLN A 54 0.83 13.13 0.62
C GLN A 54 1.20 13.64 2.02
N LEU A 55 2.35 13.24 2.56
CA LEU A 55 2.72 13.54 3.94
C LEU A 55 3.63 14.76 4.11
N HIS A 56 4.41 15.13 3.09
CA HIS A 56 5.41 16.20 3.20
C HIS A 56 5.18 17.38 2.26
N LEU A 57 4.53 17.20 1.10
CA LEU A 57 4.13 18.34 0.25
C LEU A 57 2.84 18.98 0.76
N HIS A 58 1.79 18.17 0.93
CA HIS A 58 0.47 18.62 1.37
C HIS A 58 0.41 18.72 2.90
N GLU A 59 1.10 19.71 3.47
CA GLU A 59 1.16 19.90 4.94
C GLU A 59 -0.19 20.22 5.60
N GLN A 60 -1.18 20.66 4.85
CA GLN A 60 -2.54 20.88 5.35
C GLN A 60 -3.33 19.58 5.58
N ARG A 61 -2.94 18.49 4.89
CA ARG A 61 -3.64 17.20 5.00
C ARG A 61 -3.23 16.47 6.26
N ILE A 62 -4.21 16.08 7.05
CA ILE A 62 -4.03 15.29 8.25
C ILE A 62 -3.63 13.86 7.86
N ALA A 63 -2.72 13.26 8.63
CA ALA A 63 -2.28 11.89 8.38
C ALA A 63 -3.42 10.91 8.67
N ALA A 64 -3.55 9.89 7.80
CA ALA A 64 -4.48 8.80 8.05
C ALA A 64 -4.06 8.01 9.30
N PRO A 65 -5.01 7.46 10.07
CA PRO A 65 -4.72 6.50 11.14
C PRO A 65 -3.80 5.38 10.63
N SER A 66 -2.72 5.13 11.37
CA SER A 66 -1.74 4.09 11.02
C SER A 66 -1.99 2.84 11.85
N LEU A 67 -2.78 1.94 11.28
CA LEU A 67 -3.15 0.67 11.89
C LEU A 67 -2.03 -0.36 11.66
N GLY A 68 -1.20 -0.62 12.67
CA GLY A 68 -0.17 -1.67 12.63
C GLY A 68 1.15 -1.26 11.97
N PHE A 69 1.30 0.02 11.64
CA PHE A 69 2.52 0.56 11.05
C PHE A 69 2.82 1.99 11.53
N ASP A 70 4.00 2.51 11.20
CA ASP A 70 4.41 3.90 11.50
C ASP A 70 4.64 4.69 10.19
N ALA A 71 3.72 5.58 9.85
CA ALA A 71 3.80 6.42 8.64
C ALA A 71 4.95 7.44 8.69
N ALA A 72 5.29 7.94 9.89
CA ALA A 72 6.38 8.90 10.06
C ALA A 72 7.73 8.26 9.72
N ARG A 73 7.92 6.99 10.11
CA ARG A 73 9.13 6.23 9.79
C ARG A 73 9.23 5.92 8.29
N VAL A 74 8.13 5.53 7.66
CA VAL A 74 8.10 5.31 6.19
C VAL A 74 8.43 6.61 5.44
N LEU A 75 7.92 7.76 5.89
CA LEU A 75 8.28 9.07 5.31
C LEU A 75 9.79 9.37 5.47
N ALA A 76 10.37 9.05 6.61
CA ALA A 76 11.80 9.23 6.87
C ALA A 76 12.66 8.48 5.83
N HIS A 77 12.34 7.20 5.59
CA HIS A 77 13.01 6.39 4.58
C HIS A 77 12.72 6.88 3.15
N ALA A 78 11.49 7.32 2.85
CA ALA A 78 11.15 7.90 1.55
C ALA A 78 12.00 9.15 1.23
N LEU A 79 12.14 10.07 2.17
CA LEU A 79 12.97 11.27 2.00
C LEU A 79 14.46 10.93 1.91
N ARG A 80 14.95 9.94 2.67
CA ARG A 80 16.34 9.47 2.58
C ARG A 80 16.62 8.80 1.23
N ALA A 81 15.75 7.91 0.78
CA ALA A 81 15.86 7.25 -0.53
C ALA A 81 15.89 8.28 -1.66
N ARG A 82 15.01 9.29 -1.63
CA ARG A 82 14.99 10.38 -2.61
C ARG A 82 16.27 11.20 -2.59
N ARG A 83 16.81 11.54 -1.41
CA ARG A 83 18.09 12.28 -1.30
C ARG A 83 19.25 11.51 -1.93
N ILE A 84 19.36 10.22 -1.65
CA ILE A 84 20.39 9.35 -2.23
C ILE A 84 20.21 9.28 -3.76
N GLU A 85 18.98 9.07 -4.23
CA GLU A 85 18.70 8.98 -5.66
C GLU A 85 19.04 10.28 -6.41
N VAL A 86 18.69 11.43 -5.85
CA VAL A 86 19.00 12.75 -6.42
C VAL A 86 20.49 13.02 -6.38
N ALA A 87 21.20 12.65 -5.31
CA ALA A 87 22.65 12.82 -5.22
C ALA A 87 23.39 12.03 -6.31
N TRP A 88 23.05 10.75 -6.50
CA TRP A 88 23.64 9.93 -7.55
C TRP A 88 23.21 10.36 -8.95
N SER A 89 21.96 10.80 -9.13
CA SER A 89 21.51 11.38 -10.39
C SER A 89 22.27 12.66 -10.73
N GLY A 90 22.50 13.52 -9.73
CA GLY A 90 23.34 14.70 -9.86
C GLY A 90 24.79 14.38 -10.21
N ALA A 91 25.38 13.35 -9.59
CA ALA A 91 26.72 12.88 -9.93
C ALA A 91 26.80 12.35 -11.38
N VAL A 92 25.82 11.58 -11.83
CA VAL A 92 25.74 11.12 -13.23
C VAL A 92 25.62 12.31 -14.17
N LEU A 93 24.74 13.27 -13.90
CA LEU A 93 24.63 14.48 -14.74
C LEU A 93 25.90 15.31 -14.73
N GLY A 94 26.58 15.43 -13.58
CA GLY A 94 27.88 16.08 -13.47
C GLY A 94 28.93 15.40 -14.34
N LEU A 95 28.98 14.05 -14.35
CA LEU A 95 29.84 13.28 -15.25
C LEU A 95 29.51 13.55 -16.72
N TRP A 96 28.23 13.61 -17.09
CA TRP A 96 27.84 14.00 -18.45
C TRP A 96 28.34 15.40 -18.80
N VAL A 97 28.06 16.41 -17.96
CA VAL A 97 28.45 17.81 -18.20
C VAL A 97 29.97 17.97 -18.34
N VAL A 98 30.75 17.37 -17.44
CA VAL A 98 32.22 17.41 -17.49
C VAL A 98 32.76 16.56 -18.65
N GLY A 99 32.10 15.45 -18.97
CA GLY A 99 32.46 14.56 -20.05
C GLY A 99 32.28 15.14 -21.44
N LEU A 100 31.36 16.09 -21.64
CA LEU A 100 31.11 16.73 -22.93
C LEU A 100 32.38 17.34 -23.55
N PRO A 101 33.07 18.31 -22.91
CA PRO A 101 34.30 18.87 -23.47
C PRO A 101 35.44 17.85 -23.50
N LEU A 102 35.53 16.95 -22.52
CA LEU A 102 36.61 15.96 -22.44
C LEU A 102 36.56 14.91 -23.55
N THR A 103 35.38 14.61 -24.08
CA THR A 103 35.20 13.59 -25.12
C THR A 103 35.07 14.17 -26.52
N GLY A 104 35.33 15.47 -26.70
CA GLY A 104 35.12 16.15 -27.98
C GLY A 104 33.66 16.05 -28.42
N TYR A 105 32.73 16.11 -27.46
CA TYR A 105 31.28 15.93 -27.65
C TYR A 105 30.82 14.54 -28.09
N TRP A 106 31.71 13.58 -28.32
CA TRP A 106 31.35 12.24 -28.79
C TRP A 106 30.37 11.50 -27.87
N ILE A 107 30.41 11.76 -26.55
CA ILE A 107 29.46 11.19 -25.60
C ILE A 107 27.99 11.56 -25.91
N LEU A 108 27.73 12.69 -26.60
CA LEU A 108 26.38 13.09 -27.02
C LEU A 108 25.74 12.08 -27.98
N ALA A 109 26.54 11.40 -28.81
CA ALA A 109 26.04 10.37 -29.72
C ALA A 109 25.33 9.25 -28.95
N PHE A 110 25.75 8.97 -27.71
CA PHE A 110 25.12 7.97 -26.84
C PHE A 110 23.75 8.41 -26.31
N LEU A 111 23.35 9.68 -26.40
CA LEU A 111 21.98 10.11 -26.05
C LEU A 111 20.93 9.55 -27.00
N LEU A 112 21.27 9.34 -28.27
CA LEU A 112 20.35 8.83 -29.28
C LEU A 112 19.86 7.40 -28.98
N PRO A 113 20.73 6.38 -28.80
CA PRO A 113 20.27 5.04 -28.42
C PRO A 113 19.61 5.04 -27.03
N SER A 114 20.06 5.93 -26.14
CA SER A 114 19.47 6.11 -24.81
C SER A 114 18.01 6.56 -24.89
N ALA A 115 17.72 7.55 -25.74
CA ALA A 115 16.38 8.04 -26.01
C ALA A 115 15.51 6.96 -26.66
N LEU A 116 16.04 6.20 -27.64
CA LEU A 116 15.32 5.08 -28.26
C LEU A 116 14.97 3.99 -27.25
N LEU A 117 15.90 3.61 -26.37
CA LEU A 117 15.64 2.61 -25.33
C LEU A 117 14.59 3.10 -24.32
N ALA A 118 14.61 4.38 -23.95
CA ALA A 118 13.59 5.00 -23.10
C ALA A 118 12.22 5.05 -23.80
N LEU A 119 12.21 5.46 -25.07
CA LEU A 119 11.01 5.50 -25.91
C LEU A 119 10.39 4.11 -26.05
N GLY A 120 11.20 3.05 -26.21
CA GLY A 120 10.73 1.68 -26.25
C GLY A 120 10.08 1.21 -24.93
N VAL A 121 10.51 1.73 -23.77
CA VAL A 121 9.81 1.51 -22.48
C VAL A 121 8.46 2.22 -22.51
N TRP A 122 8.44 3.48 -22.95
CA TRP A 122 7.23 4.31 -22.98
C TRP A 122 6.16 3.76 -23.94
N ILE A 123 6.54 3.37 -25.16
CA ILE A 123 5.63 2.77 -26.17
C ILE A 123 4.98 1.48 -25.63
N ARG A 124 5.74 0.65 -24.89
CA ARG A 124 5.20 -0.57 -24.29
C ARG A 124 4.10 -0.27 -23.26
N GLY A 125 4.18 0.86 -22.56
CA GLY A 125 3.28 1.25 -21.49
C GLY A 125 3.51 0.46 -20.20
N SER A 126 2.79 0.87 -19.14
CA SER A 126 2.85 0.27 -17.80
C SER A 126 1.87 -0.89 -17.58
N GLN A 127 1.02 -1.20 -18.57
CA GLN A 127 0.05 -2.29 -18.43
C GLN A 127 0.74 -3.66 -18.45
N GLU A 128 0.22 -4.60 -17.66
CA GLU A 128 0.74 -5.98 -17.61
C GLU A 128 0.59 -6.71 -18.95
N ARG A 129 -0.48 -6.41 -19.70
CA ARG A 129 -0.80 -7.04 -21.00
C ARG A 129 -1.02 -5.99 -22.10
N PRO A 130 0.04 -5.36 -22.61
CA PRO A 130 -0.10 -4.36 -23.66
C PRO A 130 -0.53 -5.00 -24.99
N PRO A 131 -1.31 -4.29 -25.82
CA PRO A 131 -1.75 -4.78 -27.11
C PRO A 131 -0.57 -5.10 -28.03
N VAL A 132 -0.75 -6.04 -28.96
CA VAL A 132 0.32 -6.63 -29.78
C VAL A 132 1.09 -5.56 -30.57
N TYR A 133 0.39 -4.57 -31.15
CA TYR A 133 1.04 -3.50 -31.93
C TYR A 133 2.04 -2.67 -31.09
N ARG A 134 1.72 -2.36 -29.83
CA ARG A 134 2.63 -1.65 -28.91
C ARG A 134 3.84 -2.50 -28.55
N ARG A 135 3.65 -3.81 -28.40
CA ARG A 135 4.75 -4.76 -28.12
C ARG A 135 5.72 -4.86 -29.29
N VAL A 136 5.20 -5.03 -30.51
CA VAL A 136 6.01 -5.12 -31.73
C VAL A 136 6.76 -3.81 -31.97
N ALA A 137 6.09 -2.66 -31.87
CA ALA A 137 6.73 -1.36 -32.00
C ALA A 137 7.84 -1.15 -30.92
N ALA A 138 7.54 -1.44 -29.65
CA ALA A 138 8.52 -1.33 -28.57
C ALA A 138 9.71 -2.30 -28.74
N TRP A 139 9.48 -3.49 -29.31
CA TRP A 139 10.52 -4.45 -29.63
C TRP A 139 11.44 -3.91 -30.72
N TRP A 140 10.89 -3.43 -31.84
CA TRP A 140 11.66 -2.84 -32.94
C TRP A 140 12.52 -1.67 -32.48
N VAL A 141 11.92 -0.70 -31.79
CA VAL A 141 12.63 0.48 -31.26
C VAL A 141 13.76 0.09 -30.30
N ARG A 142 13.55 -0.94 -29.46
CA ARG A 142 14.59 -1.44 -28.55
C ARG A 142 15.74 -2.13 -29.28
N TRP A 143 15.47 -2.89 -30.34
CA TRP A 143 16.52 -3.55 -31.11
C TRP A 143 17.35 -2.57 -31.91
N TRP A 144 16.71 -1.59 -32.54
CA TRP A 144 17.43 -0.47 -33.18
C TRP A 144 18.29 0.30 -32.18
N GLY A 145 17.74 0.63 -31.00
CA GLY A 145 18.50 1.30 -29.94
C GLY A 145 19.69 0.47 -29.44
N ARG A 146 19.56 -0.87 -29.34
CA ARG A 146 20.67 -1.77 -28.98
C ARG A 146 21.72 -1.89 -30.08
N GLY A 147 21.29 -2.03 -31.33
CA GLY A 147 22.19 -2.10 -32.48
C GLY A 147 23.04 -0.84 -32.61
N LEU A 148 22.39 0.33 -32.50
CA LEU A 148 23.07 1.62 -32.48
C LEU A 148 24.03 1.76 -31.29
N LEU A 149 23.63 1.34 -30.09
CA LEU A 149 24.52 1.35 -28.92
C LEU A 149 25.76 0.49 -29.15
N ILE A 150 25.61 -0.70 -29.73
CA ILE A 150 26.73 -1.60 -30.06
C ILE A 150 27.64 -0.95 -31.11
N ALA A 151 27.08 -0.35 -32.16
CA ALA A 151 27.85 0.35 -33.19
C ALA A 151 28.66 1.52 -32.59
N LEU A 152 28.07 2.32 -31.69
CA LEU A 152 28.77 3.40 -31.00
C LEU A 152 29.87 2.88 -30.06
N LEU A 153 29.63 1.78 -29.36
CA LEU A 153 30.67 1.15 -28.53
C LEU A 153 31.82 0.61 -29.38
N LEU A 154 31.52 -0.03 -30.51
CA LEU A 154 32.56 -0.50 -31.43
C LEU A 154 33.34 0.68 -32.03
N SER A 155 32.65 1.76 -32.41
CA SER A 155 33.27 3.01 -32.88
C SER A 155 34.17 3.63 -31.80
N THR A 156 33.78 3.64 -30.51
CA THR A 156 34.69 4.09 -29.44
C THR A 156 35.93 3.22 -29.30
N VAL A 157 35.81 1.90 -29.54
CA VAL A 157 36.95 0.98 -29.46
C VAL A 157 37.87 1.19 -30.67
N THR A 158 37.33 1.40 -31.87
CA THR A 158 38.15 1.67 -33.06
C THR A 158 38.79 3.06 -33.00
N MET A 159 38.18 4.05 -32.35
CA MET A 159 38.86 5.33 -32.06
C MET A 159 40.11 5.14 -31.20
N VAL A 160 40.07 4.21 -30.24
CA VAL A 160 41.19 3.91 -29.34
C VAL A 160 42.30 3.12 -30.06
N ALA A 161 41.92 2.21 -30.95
CA ALA A 161 42.84 1.28 -31.60
C ALA A 161 43.29 1.71 -33.01
N GLY A 162 42.58 2.64 -33.65
CA GLY A 162 42.77 3.05 -35.04
C GLY A 162 43.91 4.04 -35.22
N ASP A 163 44.45 4.04 -36.43
CA ASP A 163 45.46 5.00 -36.87
C ASP A 163 44.79 6.36 -37.18
N GLU A 164 45.48 7.47 -36.88
CA GLU A 164 44.91 8.83 -36.90
C GLU A 164 44.53 9.31 -38.32
N ASN A 165 44.92 8.54 -39.36
CA ASN A 165 44.69 8.83 -40.78
C ASN A 165 43.76 7.83 -41.48
N ASP A 166 43.06 6.96 -40.74
CA ASP A 166 42.20 5.91 -41.32
C ASP A 166 40.79 6.43 -41.67
N TYR A 167 40.66 7.08 -42.84
CA TYR A 167 39.40 7.58 -43.39
C TYR A 167 38.44 6.48 -43.88
N GLU A 168 38.89 5.21 -43.90
CA GLU A 168 38.06 4.04 -44.19
C GLU A 168 37.66 3.27 -42.92
N GLY A 169 38.04 3.79 -41.74
CA GLY A 169 37.77 3.16 -40.46
C GLY A 169 36.28 3.14 -40.07
N PHE A 170 35.87 2.08 -39.39
CA PHE A 170 34.49 1.90 -38.90
C PHE A 170 33.98 3.09 -38.06
N SER A 171 34.86 3.76 -37.28
CA SER A 171 34.47 4.94 -36.51
C SER A 171 34.08 6.13 -37.39
N TYR A 172 34.75 6.31 -38.52
CA TYR A 172 34.44 7.38 -39.48
C TYR A 172 33.09 7.12 -40.16
N GLU A 173 32.85 5.90 -40.65
CA GLU A 173 31.57 5.50 -41.28
C GLU A 173 30.37 5.67 -40.33
N VAL A 174 30.52 5.31 -39.05
CA VAL A 174 29.46 5.51 -38.05
C VAL A 174 29.21 7.00 -37.81
N ARG A 175 30.27 7.82 -37.74
CA ARG A 175 30.15 9.28 -37.53
C ARG A 175 29.47 9.95 -38.72
N SER A 176 29.89 9.65 -39.95
CA SER A 176 29.30 10.21 -41.17
C SER A 176 27.82 9.83 -41.29
N SER A 177 27.51 8.54 -41.12
CA SER A 177 26.12 8.05 -41.19
C SER A 177 25.22 8.73 -40.16
N LEU A 178 25.70 8.90 -38.92
CA LEU A 178 24.93 9.59 -37.89
C LEU A 178 24.74 11.07 -38.18
N ARG A 179 25.73 11.71 -38.80
CA ARG A 179 25.65 13.11 -39.20
C ARG A 179 24.62 13.30 -40.33
N ASP A 180 24.58 12.40 -41.29
CA ASP A 180 23.62 12.41 -42.41
C ASP A 180 22.18 12.18 -41.94
N ILE A 181 22.00 11.41 -40.86
CA ILE A 181 20.68 11.15 -40.26
C ILE A 181 20.21 12.34 -39.41
N LEU A 182 21.12 13.07 -38.77
CA LEU A 182 20.78 14.20 -37.90
C LEU A 182 20.47 15.45 -38.75
N PRO A 183 19.49 16.28 -38.33
CA PRO A 183 19.32 17.61 -38.91
C PRO A 183 20.61 18.43 -38.84
N ASP A 184 20.87 19.29 -39.82
CA ASP A 184 22.10 20.10 -39.92
C ASP A 184 22.42 20.86 -38.62
N PHE A 185 21.41 21.39 -37.94
CA PHE A 185 21.58 22.13 -36.67
C PHE A 185 21.95 21.24 -35.46
N LEU A 186 21.88 19.92 -35.57
CA LEU A 186 22.34 18.94 -34.58
C LEU A 186 23.61 18.21 -35.02
N SER A 187 24.02 18.33 -36.29
CA SER A 187 25.20 17.67 -36.84
C SER A 187 26.49 18.02 -36.08
N TRP A 188 26.57 19.20 -35.47
CA TRP A 188 27.68 19.64 -34.61
C TRP A 188 27.90 18.79 -33.36
N MET A 189 26.89 18.02 -32.93
CA MET A 189 27.00 17.11 -31.77
C MET A 189 27.94 15.93 -32.05
N ILE A 190 28.25 15.68 -33.33
CA ILE A 190 29.12 14.59 -33.77
C ILE A 190 30.40 15.23 -34.32
N PRO A 191 31.57 14.96 -33.70
CA PRO A 191 32.83 15.54 -34.16
C PRO A 191 33.20 15.05 -35.56
N GLU A 192 33.67 15.96 -36.41
CA GLU A 192 34.30 15.65 -37.69
C GLU A 192 35.63 14.92 -37.43
N GLY A 193 35.76 13.67 -37.89
CA GLY A 193 36.83 12.75 -37.51
C GLY A 193 38.22 13.07 -38.09
N SER A 194 38.75 14.26 -37.85
CA SER A 194 40.08 14.69 -38.31
C SER A 194 40.86 15.52 -37.28
N ALA A 195 40.44 15.52 -36.01
CA ALA A 195 41.13 16.27 -34.97
C ALA A 195 42.23 15.43 -34.31
N SER A 196 43.42 16.04 -34.15
CA SER A 196 44.51 15.49 -33.35
C SER A 196 44.01 15.09 -31.96
N GLY A 197 44.14 13.82 -31.58
CA GLY A 197 43.71 13.32 -30.26
C GLY A 197 42.43 12.47 -30.24
N ASP A 198 41.96 11.96 -31.37
CA ASP A 198 40.78 11.07 -31.44
C ASP A 198 40.90 9.82 -30.53
N ALA A 199 42.12 9.26 -30.41
CA ALA A 199 42.42 8.17 -29.49
C ALA A 199 42.24 8.57 -28.00
N LEU A 200 42.64 9.78 -27.63
CA LEU A 200 42.47 10.31 -26.27
C LEU A 200 40.98 10.53 -25.96
N HIS A 201 40.21 11.07 -26.90
CA HIS A 201 38.75 11.19 -26.76
C HIS A 201 38.06 9.82 -26.62
N GLY A 202 38.54 8.80 -27.34
CA GLY A 202 38.08 7.41 -27.21
C GLY A 202 38.32 6.84 -25.80
N TRP A 203 39.54 6.98 -25.28
CA TRP A 203 39.90 6.56 -23.92
C TRP A 203 39.09 7.28 -22.86
N LEU A 204 38.93 8.61 -22.98
CA LEU A 204 38.13 9.41 -22.06
C LEU A 204 36.64 9.01 -22.10
N THR A 205 36.11 8.68 -23.29
CA THR A 205 34.73 8.19 -23.43
C THR A 205 34.55 6.84 -22.73
N MET A 206 35.47 5.89 -22.92
CA MET A 206 35.43 4.60 -22.23
C MET A 206 35.52 4.77 -20.70
N LEU A 207 36.45 5.59 -20.22
CA LEU A 207 36.59 5.90 -18.80
C LEU A 207 35.30 6.50 -18.23
N LEU A 208 34.69 7.44 -18.95
CA LEU A 208 33.45 8.08 -18.55
C LEU A 208 32.28 7.09 -18.46
N LEU A 209 32.13 6.20 -19.45
CA LEU A 209 31.10 5.15 -19.43
C LEU A 209 31.29 4.19 -18.24
N VAL A 210 32.54 3.86 -17.91
CA VAL A 210 32.89 3.05 -16.73
C VAL A 210 32.54 3.81 -15.43
N LEU A 211 32.84 5.11 -15.33
CA LEU A 211 32.50 5.93 -14.16
C LEU A 211 30.99 6.06 -13.97
N ILE A 212 30.24 6.24 -15.06
CA ILE A 212 28.76 6.26 -15.02
C ILE A 212 28.23 4.90 -14.57
N ALA A 213 28.76 3.79 -15.12
CA ALA A 213 28.39 2.43 -14.69
C ALA A 213 28.70 2.23 -13.19
N ALA A 214 29.86 2.70 -12.72
CA ALA A 214 30.24 2.65 -11.32
C ALA A 214 29.28 3.43 -10.43
N CYS A 215 28.83 4.63 -10.83
CA CYS A 215 27.83 5.42 -10.11
C CYS A 215 26.49 4.68 -10.00
N VAL A 216 25.99 4.12 -11.12
CA VAL A 216 24.73 3.35 -11.14
C VAL A 216 24.84 2.09 -10.27
N GLY A 217 25.98 1.39 -10.33
CA GLY A 217 26.28 0.24 -9.49
C GLY A 217 26.40 0.60 -8.00
N ALA A 218 27.04 1.72 -7.68
CA ALA A 218 27.23 2.22 -6.32
C ALA A 218 25.90 2.65 -5.69
N GLN A 219 25.05 3.36 -6.45
CA GLN A 219 23.68 3.69 -6.04
C GLN A 219 22.89 2.42 -5.69
N ARG A 220 22.88 1.42 -6.58
CA ARG A 220 22.17 0.16 -6.34
C ARG A 220 22.76 -0.62 -5.17
N SER A 221 24.07 -0.60 -5.00
CA SER A 221 24.77 -1.19 -3.86
C SER A 221 24.41 -0.50 -2.55
N GLN A 222 24.27 0.83 -2.55
CA GLN A 222 23.83 1.59 -1.38
C GLN A 222 22.40 1.24 -0.98
N PHE A 223 21.47 1.12 -1.94
CA PHE A 223 20.10 0.66 -1.65
C PHE A 223 20.08 -0.78 -1.15
N ALA A 224 20.85 -1.68 -1.77
CA ALA A 224 20.93 -3.06 -1.30
C ALA A 224 21.56 -3.19 0.10
N ARG A 225 22.49 -2.30 0.47
CA ARG A 225 23.03 -2.19 1.83
C ARG A 225 22.00 -1.65 2.82
N ALA A 226 21.26 -0.60 2.47
CA ALA A 226 20.20 -0.07 3.32
C ALA A 226 19.13 -1.14 3.62
N LEU A 227 18.70 -1.88 2.60
CA LEU A 227 17.77 -3.00 2.73
C LEU A 227 18.34 -4.13 3.59
N GLY A 228 19.54 -4.63 3.25
CA GLY A 228 20.10 -5.83 3.88
C GLY A 228 20.85 -5.62 5.20
N ALA A 229 21.04 -4.38 5.66
CA ALA A 229 21.71 -4.10 6.93
C ALA A 229 20.84 -3.26 7.86
N GLU A 230 20.37 -2.09 7.41
CA GLU A 230 19.62 -1.15 8.26
C GLU A 230 18.16 -1.59 8.42
N LEU A 231 17.51 -1.99 7.33
CA LEU A 231 16.16 -2.56 7.31
C LEU A 231 16.15 -4.08 7.52
N SER A 232 17.23 -4.65 8.06
CA SER A 232 17.24 -6.07 8.45
C SER A 232 16.32 -6.29 9.65
N GLU A 233 15.64 -7.44 9.71
CA GLU A 233 14.69 -7.78 10.79
C GLU A 233 15.31 -7.58 12.18
N ALA A 234 16.59 -7.95 12.36
CA ALA A 234 17.28 -7.83 13.63
C ALA A 234 17.56 -6.39 14.09
N ARG A 235 17.73 -5.43 13.16
CA ARG A 235 18.08 -4.03 13.49
C ARG A 235 16.91 -3.08 13.38
N PHE A 236 15.89 -3.43 12.59
CA PHE A 236 14.78 -2.54 12.30
C PHE A 236 14.02 -2.10 13.56
N GLY A 237 13.93 -2.95 14.58
CA GLY A 237 13.25 -2.61 15.83
C GLY A 237 13.83 -1.40 16.58
N ASP A 238 15.12 -1.09 16.40
CA ASP A 238 15.75 0.08 17.03
C ASP A 238 15.58 1.34 16.17
N ALA A 239 14.50 2.09 16.44
CA ALA A 239 14.23 3.35 15.76
C ALA A 239 15.24 4.47 16.11
N SER A 240 15.94 4.38 17.26
CA SER A 240 16.87 5.42 17.71
C SER A 240 18.20 5.38 16.95
N ALA A 241 18.64 4.16 16.59
CA ALA A 241 19.83 3.93 15.80
C ALA A 241 19.62 4.10 14.28
N ASP A 242 18.39 4.37 13.83
CA ASP A 242 18.05 4.46 12.41
C ASP A 242 18.52 5.80 11.80
N PRO A 243 19.43 5.80 10.79
CA PRO A 243 19.91 7.03 10.18
C PRO A 243 18.83 7.78 9.37
N ALA A 244 17.72 7.13 9.00
CA ALA A 244 16.60 7.82 8.37
C ALA A 244 15.85 8.71 9.36
N GLU A 245 15.74 8.27 10.62
CA GLU A 245 15.02 8.94 11.70
C GLU A 245 15.75 10.18 12.24
N SER A 246 17.09 10.17 12.19
CA SER A 246 17.97 11.22 12.71
C SER A 246 18.21 12.40 11.75
N ALA A 247 17.57 12.43 10.58
CA ALA A 247 17.82 13.47 9.58
C ALA A 247 17.53 14.91 10.08
N GLU A 248 18.47 15.84 9.85
CA GLU A 248 18.54 17.19 10.47
C GLU A 248 17.58 18.26 9.90
N GLY A 249 16.64 17.92 9.02
CA GLY A 249 15.76 18.91 8.40
C GLY A 249 14.70 19.45 9.37
N ALA A 250 14.72 20.75 9.71
CA ALA A 250 13.74 21.38 10.62
C ALA A 250 12.28 21.16 10.16
N ARG A 251 12.01 21.30 8.87
CA ARG A 251 10.70 21.03 8.26
C ARG A 251 10.30 19.57 8.43
N PHE A 252 11.22 18.63 8.16
CA PHE A 252 10.97 17.20 8.32
C PHE A 252 10.66 16.85 9.78
N GLN A 253 11.44 17.34 10.74
CA GLN A 253 11.20 17.07 12.17
C GLN A 253 9.85 17.60 12.65
N ARG A 254 9.41 18.77 12.14
CA ARG A 254 8.06 19.31 12.40
C ARG A 254 6.97 18.39 11.87
N VAL A 255 7.04 18.02 10.59
CA VAL A 255 6.06 17.14 9.93
C VAL A 255 6.02 15.76 10.59
N LYS A 256 7.18 15.17 10.85
CA LYS A 256 7.33 13.90 11.56
C LYS A 256 6.66 13.91 12.93
N ARG A 257 6.86 14.98 13.71
CA ARG A 257 6.21 15.14 15.03
C ARG A 257 4.69 15.20 14.91
N ARG A 258 4.16 15.96 13.95
CA ARG A 258 2.71 16.06 13.68
C ARG A 258 2.13 14.68 13.33
N ILE A 259 2.74 13.98 12.38
CA ILE A 259 2.28 12.64 11.95
C ILE A 259 2.24 11.66 13.14
N ARG A 260 3.26 11.66 14.01
CA ARG A 260 3.29 10.77 15.19
C ARG A 260 2.16 11.02 16.18
N VAL A 261 1.70 12.27 16.31
CA VAL A 261 0.54 12.61 17.15
C VAL A 261 -0.74 12.14 16.48
N GLU A 262 -0.88 12.38 15.18
CA GLU A 262 -2.11 12.12 14.42
C GLU A 262 -2.36 10.63 14.16
N GLN A 263 -1.32 9.88 13.80
CA GLN A 263 -1.47 8.53 13.25
C GLN A 263 -1.97 7.48 14.26
N HIS A 264 -1.82 7.75 15.56
CA HIS A 264 -2.29 6.85 16.64
C HIS A 264 -3.32 7.53 17.55
N ALA A 265 -3.83 8.71 17.16
CA ALA A 265 -4.83 9.41 17.95
C ALA A 265 -6.18 8.66 17.92
N PRO A 266 -6.91 8.63 19.05
CA PRO A 266 -8.28 8.10 19.08
C PRO A 266 -9.30 9.08 18.46
N LEU A 267 -8.94 10.37 18.33
CA LEU A 267 -9.69 11.32 17.53
C LEU A 267 -9.20 11.27 16.08
N ILE A 268 -10.10 10.95 15.16
CA ILE A 268 -9.76 10.76 13.75
C ILE A 268 -10.41 11.87 12.94
N MET A 269 -9.60 12.68 12.27
CA MET A 269 -10.10 13.69 11.35
C MET A 269 -10.36 13.01 10.01
N TYR A 270 -11.59 13.06 9.51
CA TYR A 270 -11.98 12.32 8.32
C TYR A 270 -12.24 13.24 7.12
N HIS A 271 -12.05 12.69 5.93
CA HIS A 271 -12.51 13.28 4.68
C HIS A 271 -13.84 12.66 4.27
N ALA A 272 -14.85 13.46 3.92
CA ALA A 272 -16.23 13.00 3.73
C ALA A 272 -16.38 11.88 2.68
N VAL A 273 -15.56 11.90 1.62
CA VAL A 273 -15.59 10.89 0.54
C VAL A 273 -15.02 9.53 0.97
N ARG A 274 -14.03 9.50 1.87
CA ARG A 274 -13.37 8.26 2.35
C ARG A 274 -13.15 8.36 3.86
N PRO A 275 -14.21 8.21 4.68
CA PRO A 275 -14.13 8.49 6.11
C PRO A 275 -13.18 7.54 6.86
N PHE A 276 -13.09 6.29 6.44
CA PHE A 276 -12.25 5.25 7.03
C PHE A 276 -10.86 5.11 6.35
N CYS A 277 -10.35 6.19 5.73
CA CYS A 277 -9.03 6.17 5.11
C CYS A 277 -7.96 5.69 6.11
N GLY A 278 -7.16 4.71 5.72
CA GLY A 278 -6.18 4.03 6.58
C GLY A 278 -6.64 2.68 7.12
N ALA A 279 -7.93 2.34 7.02
CA ALA A 279 -8.46 1.03 7.41
C ALA A 279 -8.54 0.02 6.26
N GLY A 280 -8.24 0.44 5.03
CA GLY A 280 -8.28 -0.42 3.85
C GLY A 280 -9.65 -0.43 3.17
N GLU A 281 -9.96 -1.53 2.49
CA GLU A 281 -11.20 -1.65 1.71
C GLU A 281 -12.35 -2.17 2.59
N PRO A 282 -13.58 -1.63 2.43
CA PRO A 282 -14.75 -2.12 3.16
C PRO A 282 -15.11 -3.55 2.70
N VAL A 283 -15.46 -4.41 3.66
CA VAL A 283 -15.91 -5.79 3.41
C VAL A 283 -17.25 -5.97 4.09
N ASP A 284 -18.30 -6.26 3.32
CA ASP A 284 -19.66 -6.57 3.81
C ASP A 284 -20.14 -5.61 4.91
N THR A 285 -20.09 -4.30 4.66
CA THR A 285 -20.60 -3.30 5.61
C THR A 285 -22.12 -3.38 5.69
N TRP A 286 -22.69 -3.40 6.89
CA TRP A 286 -24.13 -3.51 7.09
C TRP A 286 -24.64 -2.65 8.24
N THR A 287 -25.92 -2.30 8.17
CA THR A 287 -26.62 -1.54 9.21
C THR A 287 -27.92 -2.25 9.55
N LEU A 288 -28.23 -2.34 10.83
CA LEU A 288 -29.40 -3.02 11.35
C LEU A 288 -30.22 -2.05 12.19
N ALA A 289 -31.50 -1.91 11.86
CA ALA A 289 -32.48 -1.14 12.61
C ALA A 289 -33.49 -2.09 13.28
N VAL A 290 -33.72 -1.96 14.59
CA VAL A 290 -34.70 -2.77 15.34
C VAL A 290 -35.52 -1.90 16.27
N GLU A 291 -36.83 -2.17 16.35
CA GLU A 291 -37.70 -1.45 17.29
C GLU A 291 -37.52 -1.98 18.72
N LEU A 292 -37.29 -1.08 19.67
CA LEU A 292 -37.17 -1.37 21.10
C LEU A 292 -38.56 -1.60 21.70
N ARG A 293 -38.98 -2.86 21.70
CA ARG A 293 -40.25 -3.30 22.29
C ARG A 293 -40.06 -3.82 23.71
N PRO A 294 -40.88 -3.39 24.70
CA PRO A 294 -40.82 -3.92 26.06
C PRO A 294 -41.08 -5.42 26.09
N ASP A 295 -40.28 -6.15 26.85
CA ASP A 295 -40.68 -7.47 27.34
C ASP A 295 -41.64 -7.29 28.52
N ARG A 296 -42.84 -7.87 28.44
CA ARG A 296 -43.87 -7.77 29.48
C ARG A 296 -43.45 -8.45 30.79
N MET A 297 -42.50 -9.39 30.71
CA MET A 297 -42.09 -10.21 31.85
C MET A 297 -40.88 -9.64 32.61
N LYS A 298 -40.21 -8.61 32.08
CA LYS A 298 -38.98 -8.05 32.64
C LYS A 298 -39.11 -6.56 32.94
N LYS A 299 -38.42 -6.11 33.99
CA LYS A 299 -38.36 -4.68 34.32
C LYS A 299 -37.47 -3.94 33.31
N GLN A 300 -38.01 -2.90 32.70
CA GLN A 300 -37.27 -2.08 31.75
C GLN A 300 -36.20 -1.24 32.46
N GLN A 301 -35.01 -1.23 31.88
CA GLN A 301 -33.93 -0.33 32.27
C GLN A 301 -33.60 0.63 31.12
N PRO A 302 -33.13 1.85 31.41
CA PRO A 302 -32.58 2.73 30.39
C PRO A 302 -31.45 2.02 29.64
N LEU A 303 -31.54 2.03 28.32
CA LEU A 303 -30.55 1.46 27.42
C LEU A 303 -29.92 2.60 26.63
N ASN A 304 -28.64 2.85 26.86
CA ASN A 304 -27.85 3.79 26.10
C ASN A 304 -26.76 3.06 25.31
N ASN A 305 -26.20 3.75 24.32
CA ASN A 305 -25.15 3.21 23.45
C ASN A 305 -23.96 2.68 24.26
N ARG A 306 -23.57 3.42 25.30
CA ARG A 306 -22.45 3.08 26.19
C ARG A 306 -22.67 1.75 26.90
N LYS A 307 -23.84 1.54 27.51
CA LYS A 307 -24.17 0.29 28.22
C LYS A 307 -24.13 -0.91 27.27
N ILE A 308 -24.57 -0.75 26.02
CA ILE A 308 -24.47 -1.81 25.02
C ILE A 308 -23.01 -2.13 24.70
N LEU A 309 -22.18 -1.11 24.46
CA LEU A 309 -20.75 -1.31 24.16
C LEU A 309 -19.97 -1.86 25.36
N GLU A 310 -20.33 -1.49 26.59
CA GLU A 310 -19.77 -2.05 27.83
C GLU A 310 -20.10 -3.55 28.00
N GLN A 311 -21.23 -4.02 27.46
CA GLN A 311 -21.60 -5.45 27.44
C GLN A 311 -20.91 -6.21 26.29
N VAL A 312 -20.68 -5.56 25.15
CA VAL A 312 -20.00 -6.17 24.00
C VAL A 312 -18.49 -6.35 24.26
N ARG A 313 -17.84 -5.37 24.91
CA ARG A 313 -16.38 -5.38 25.14
C ARG A 313 -15.86 -6.65 25.81
N PRO A 314 -16.43 -7.14 26.94
CA PRO A 314 -15.95 -8.37 27.59
C PRO A 314 -16.05 -9.60 26.70
N LEU A 315 -17.09 -9.72 25.87
CA LEU A 315 -17.25 -10.85 24.94
C LEU A 315 -16.20 -10.84 23.82
N LEU A 316 -15.76 -9.65 23.39
CA LEU A 316 -14.65 -9.50 22.46
C LEU A 316 -13.31 -9.81 23.13
N GLU A 317 -13.11 -9.41 24.39
CA GLU A 317 -11.90 -9.72 25.15
C GLU A 317 -11.74 -11.23 25.39
N GLN A 318 -12.84 -11.97 25.51
CA GLN A 318 -12.82 -13.44 25.58
C GLN A 318 -12.21 -14.09 24.33
N LEU A 319 -12.24 -13.45 23.15
CA LEU A 319 -11.57 -13.96 21.95
C LEU A 319 -10.04 -14.00 22.11
N ARG A 320 -9.48 -13.29 23.09
CA ARG A 320 -8.04 -13.33 23.38
C ARG A 320 -7.64 -14.59 24.15
N LEU A 321 -8.59 -15.28 24.75
CA LEU A 321 -8.34 -16.43 25.60
C LEU A 321 -8.40 -17.73 24.78
N PRO A 322 -7.50 -18.70 25.04
CA PRO A 322 -7.65 -20.03 24.48
C PRO A 322 -8.93 -20.69 25.02
N ALA A 323 -9.47 -21.63 24.26
CA ALA A 323 -10.49 -22.53 24.79
C ALA A 323 -9.98 -23.24 26.06
N GLU A 324 -10.81 -23.33 27.09
CA GLU A 324 -10.45 -23.81 28.44
C GLU A 324 -9.83 -25.22 28.46
N PHE A 325 -10.07 -26.03 27.43
CA PHE A 325 -9.55 -27.40 27.28
C PHE A 325 -8.52 -27.58 26.16
N ALA A 326 -8.03 -26.49 25.55
CA ALA A 326 -6.96 -26.56 24.57
C ALA A 326 -5.62 -26.78 25.29
N GLY A 327 -5.22 -28.04 25.45
CA GLY A 327 -3.99 -28.46 26.15
C GLY A 327 -2.65 -27.93 25.59
N THR A 328 -2.67 -27.09 24.55
CA THR A 328 -1.50 -26.36 24.04
C THR A 328 -1.86 -24.90 23.78
N THR A 329 -0.88 -24.00 23.97
CA THR A 329 -1.00 -22.57 23.61
C THR A 329 -1.24 -22.41 22.11
N VAL A 330 -2.51 -22.39 21.69
CA VAL A 330 -2.92 -22.09 20.31
C VAL A 330 -2.35 -20.73 19.90
N ARG A 331 -1.48 -20.68 18.89
CA ARG A 331 -0.90 -19.42 18.35
C ARG A 331 -1.91 -18.69 17.45
N ASP A 332 -3.08 -18.36 17.97
CA ASP A 332 -4.08 -17.57 17.25
C ASP A 332 -3.75 -16.06 17.37
N ARG A 333 -3.92 -15.33 16.27
CA ARG A 333 -3.71 -13.88 16.20
C ARG A 333 -4.81 -13.12 16.93
N LEU A 334 -5.99 -13.73 17.15
CA LEU A 334 -7.06 -13.16 17.98
C LEU A 334 -6.61 -12.87 19.43
N ARG A 335 -5.54 -13.50 19.91
CA ARG A 335 -4.89 -13.16 21.20
C ARG A 335 -4.37 -11.73 21.28
N TRP A 336 -4.03 -11.16 20.14
CA TRP A 336 -3.52 -9.79 20.02
C TRP A 336 -4.57 -8.83 19.47
N LEU A 337 -5.84 -9.22 19.50
CA LEU A 337 -6.96 -8.37 19.12
C LEU A 337 -6.94 -7.09 19.99
N GLU A 338 -6.89 -5.93 19.37
CA GLU A 338 -6.92 -4.61 20.01
C GLU A 338 -8.36 -4.11 20.02
N ILE A 339 -8.81 -3.57 21.16
CA ILE A 339 -10.16 -3.01 21.32
C ILE A 339 -10.02 -1.64 21.92
N ASP A 340 -10.38 -0.62 21.14
CA ASP A 340 -10.31 0.76 21.56
C ASP A 340 -11.51 1.55 21.07
N GLU A 341 -11.65 2.78 21.55
CA GLU A 341 -12.73 3.68 21.15
C GLU A 341 -12.14 4.83 20.35
N CYS A 342 -12.81 5.20 19.27
CA CYS A 342 -12.40 6.31 18.43
C CYS A 342 -13.59 7.18 18.06
N VAL A 343 -13.32 8.48 17.85
CA VAL A 343 -14.31 9.46 17.47
C VAL A 343 -13.86 10.14 16.19
N PHE A 344 -14.69 10.01 15.16
CA PHE A 344 -14.49 10.63 13.86
C PHE A 344 -15.09 12.04 13.90
N LEU A 345 -14.28 13.02 13.51
CA LEU A 345 -14.63 14.43 13.41
C LEU A 345 -14.28 14.94 12.00
N PRO A 346 -15.08 15.84 11.40
CA PRO A 346 -14.70 16.45 10.14
C PRO A 346 -13.50 17.38 10.37
N ALA A 347 -12.60 17.47 9.38
CA ALA A 347 -11.55 18.50 9.38
C ALA A 347 -12.12 19.90 9.11
N GLU A 348 -13.33 19.99 8.54
CA GLU A 348 -14.03 21.23 8.26
C GLU A 348 -14.24 22.07 9.53
N GLY A 349 -13.88 23.35 9.47
CA GLY A 349 -14.01 24.30 10.57
C GLY A 349 -12.72 24.52 11.38
N LEU A 350 -11.67 23.74 11.14
CA LEU A 350 -10.34 24.04 11.68
C LEU A 350 -9.70 25.19 10.91
N ALA A 351 -9.16 26.19 11.63
CA ALA A 351 -8.37 27.25 11.02
C ALA A 351 -6.99 26.74 10.64
N HIS A 352 -6.34 25.98 11.55
CA HIS A 352 -5.03 25.38 11.35
C HIS A 352 -5.03 23.90 11.73
N ARG A 353 -4.17 23.12 11.08
CA ARG A 353 -4.03 21.67 11.33
C ARG A 353 -3.67 21.35 12.78
N GLU A 354 -2.95 22.25 13.44
CA GLU A 354 -2.53 22.15 14.83
C GLU A 354 -3.63 22.44 15.85
N ASP A 355 -4.75 23.01 15.41
CA ASP A 355 -5.94 23.22 16.25
C ASP A 355 -6.75 21.93 16.45
N ALA A 356 -6.41 20.86 15.72
CA ALA A 356 -7.04 19.56 15.85
C ALA A 356 -6.94 19.06 17.32
N PRO A 357 -8.07 18.67 17.95
CA PRO A 357 -8.16 18.44 19.39
C PRO A 357 -7.51 17.13 19.91
N TYR A 358 -6.25 16.83 19.57
CA TYR A 358 -5.58 15.57 19.97
C TYR A 358 -5.22 15.44 21.45
N ARG A 359 -5.64 16.38 22.31
CA ARG A 359 -5.40 16.27 23.76
C ARG A 359 -6.30 15.17 24.36
N PRO A 360 -5.80 14.37 25.33
CA PRO A 360 -6.61 13.33 25.98
C PRO A 360 -7.93 13.84 26.57
N GLU A 361 -7.91 15.02 27.19
CA GLU A 361 -9.09 15.68 27.75
C GLU A 361 -10.17 15.97 26.68
N ALA A 362 -9.74 16.44 25.51
CA ALA A 362 -10.64 16.74 24.41
C ALA A 362 -11.24 15.46 23.81
N PHE A 363 -10.47 14.35 23.79
CA PHE A 363 -11.02 13.05 23.40
C PHE A 363 -12.14 12.61 24.34
N GLU A 364 -11.95 12.66 25.66
CA GLU A 364 -13.01 12.30 26.61
C GLU A 364 -14.23 13.22 26.49
N GLU A 365 -14.04 14.52 26.25
CA GLU A 365 -15.15 15.46 26.01
C GLU A 365 -15.93 15.13 24.73
N HIS A 366 -15.23 14.80 23.64
CA HIS A 366 -15.87 14.39 22.38
C HIS A 366 -16.54 13.03 22.49
N ARG A 367 -15.91 12.08 23.19
CA ARG A 367 -16.47 10.77 23.49
C ARG A 367 -17.75 10.90 24.32
N ALA A 368 -17.74 11.68 25.39
CA ALA A 368 -18.92 11.90 26.23
C ALA A 368 -20.06 12.56 25.44
N ARG A 369 -19.77 13.61 24.65
CA ARG A 369 -20.79 14.30 23.84
C ARG A 369 -21.29 13.51 22.64
N SER A 370 -20.56 12.48 22.20
CA SER A 370 -21.03 11.59 21.13
C SER A 370 -22.15 10.66 21.59
N VAL A 371 -22.30 10.48 22.91
CA VAL A 371 -23.45 9.82 23.52
C VAL A 371 -24.62 10.79 23.37
N GLU A 372 -25.63 10.43 22.56
CA GLU A 372 -26.88 11.19 22.27
C GLU A 372 -26.85 12.17 21.08
N GLU A 373 -25.70 12.49 20.49
CA GLU A 373 -25.68 13.34 19.28
C GLU A 373 -26.11 12.56 18.02
N GLY A 374 -27.04 13.14 17.25
CA GLY A 374 -27.64 12.59 16.03
C GLY A 374 -26.72 12.49 14.80
N ALA A 375 -25.48 12.02 14.99
CA ALA A 375 -24.65 11.37 13.99
C ALA A 375 -24.14 12.17 12.77
N GLU A 376 -24.49 13.45 12.58
CA GLU A 376 -24.18 14.11 11.30
C GLU A 376 -22.68 14.36 11.12
N LYS A 377 -22.02 14.97 12.12
CA LYS A 377 -20.60 15.34 12.05
C LYS A 377 -19.70 14.52 12.97
N ARG A 378 -20.14 14.24 14.20
CA ARG A 378 -19.37 13.45 15.18
C ARG A 378 -19.84 12.01 15.19
N ARG A 379 -18.92 11.06 15.04
CA ARG A 379 -19.25 9.62 15.04
C ARG A 379 -18.33 8.83 15.95
N HIS A 380 -18.88 8.27 17.02
CA HIS A 380 -18.17 7.36 17.92
C HIS A 380 -18.27 5.92 17.43
N PHE A 381 -17.14 5.23 17.45
CA PHE A 381 -17.02 3.82 17.11
C PHE A 381 -16.21 3.09 18.18
N LEU A 382 -16.67 1.90 18.53
CA LEU A 382 -15.80 0.87 19.09
C LEU A 382 -15.01 0.27 17.92
N ARG A 383 -13.69 0.39 17.97
CA ARG A 383 -12.78 -0.14 16.96
C ARG A 383 -12.18 -1.44 17.49
N ILE A 384 -12.34 -2.50 16.71
CA ILE A 384 -11.74 -3.81 16.96
C ILE A 384 -10.74 -4.08 15.86
N ARG A 385 -9.47 -4.28 16.20
CA ARG A 385 -8.39 -4.48 15.23
C ARG A 385 -7.68 -5.80 15.48
N VAL A 386 -7.40 -6.52 14.40
CA VAL A 386 -6.62 -7.77 14.43
C VAL A 386 -5.49 -7.65 13.40
N GLY A 387 -4.25 -7.67 13.90
CA GLY A 387 -3.04 -7.77 13.09
C GLY A 387 -2.69 -9.24 12.82
N GLY A 388 -2.91 -9.68 11.59
CA GLY A 388 -2.46 -10.97 11.06
C GLY A 388 -1.12 -10.84 10.33
N TRP A 389 -0.42 -11.96 10.17
CA TRP A 389 0.78 -12.04 9.31
C TRP A 389 1.82 -10.93 9.59
N GLU A 390 2.21 -10.74 10.86
CA GLU A 390 3.15 -9.69 11.29
C GLU A 390 2.75 -8.26 10.85
N GLU A 391 1.45 -7.95 10.91
CA GLU A 391 0.82 -6.67 10.48
C GLU A 391 0.73 -6.50 8.96
N GLU A 392 1.08 -7.51 8.16
CA GLU A 392 0.84 -7.45 6.72
C GLU A 392 -0.64 -7.47 6.37
N LEU A 393 -1.46 -8.16 7.17
CA LEU A 393 -2.91 -8.22 7.00
C LEU A 393 -3.56 -7.63 8.24
N VAL A 394 -4.36 -6.58 8.08
CA VAL A 394 -5.06 -5.96 9.21
C VAL A 394 -6.55 -5.97 8.96
N VAL A 395 -7.30 -6.58 9.86
CA VAL A 395 -8.76 -6.52 9.87
C VAL A 395 -9.18 -5.52 10.94
N THR A 396 -10.01 -4.55 10.56
CA THR A 396 -10.54 -3.53 11.47
C THR A 396 -12.06 -3.50 11.36
N VAL A 397 -12.75 -3.78 12.46
CA VAL A 397 -14.21 -3.70 12.54
C VAL A 397 -14.58 -2.47 13.34
N PHE A 398 -15.26 -1.52 12.70
CA PHE A 398 -15.87 -0.38 13.37
C PHE A 398 -17.31 -0.73 13.73
N VAL A 399 -17.62 -0.65 15.02
CA VAL A 399 -18.95 -0.93 15.55
C VAL A 399 -19.50 0.33 16.16
N ARG A 400 -20.71 0.68 15.76
CA ARG A 400 -21.42 1.81 16.31
C ARG A 400 -22.84 1.44 16.62
N VAL A 401 -23.28 1.88 17.78
CA VAL A 401 -24.62 1.63 18.29
C VAL A 401 -25.24 2.98 18.61
N HIS A 402 -26.46 3.21 18.13
CA HIS A 402 -27.25 4.37 18.53
C HIS A 402 -28.70 4.03 18.80
N THR A 403 -29.25 4.58 19.89
CA THR A 403 -30.67 4.45 20.25
C THR A 403 -31.38 5.78 20.00
N GLN A 404 -32.31 5.84 19.05
CA GLN A 404 -33.09 7.05 18.75
C GLN A 404 -34.54 6.68 18.43
N GLY A 405 -35.50 7.43 18.99
CA GLY A 405 -36.91 7.27 18.64
C GLY A 405 -37.47 5.86 18.88
N ARG A 406 -37.05 5.20 19.97
CA ARG A 406 -37.34 3.78 20.27
C ARG A 406 -36.77 2.78 19.25
N MET A 407 -35.83 3.17 18.42
CA MET A 407 -35.09 2.28 17.54
C MET A 407 -33.67 2.07 18.07
N LEU A 408 -33.19 0.84 17.99
CA LEU A 408 -31.78 0.51 18.06
C LEU A 408 -31.22 0.43 16.65
N MET A 409 -30.14 1.16 16.41
CA MET A 409 -29.39 1.13 15.16
C MET A 409 -27.99 0.59 15.45
N LEU A 410 -27.64 -0.52 14.82
CA LEU A 410 -26.33 -1.16 14.89
C LEU A 410 -25.66 -1.03 13.52
N GLU A 411 -24.58 -0.26 13.44
CA GLU A 411 -23.75 -0.09 12.25
C GLU A 411 -22.46 -0.91 12.44
N ILE A 412 -22.17 -1.82 11.52
CA ILE A 412 -20.92 -2.57 11.49
C ILE A 412 -20.24 -2.31 10.16
N ALA A 413 -19.02 -1.76 10.23
CA ALA A 413 -18.21 -1.44 9.06
C ALA A 413 -16.86 -2.17 9.14
N PRO A 414 -16.78 -3.42 8.67
CA PRO A 414 -15.53 -4.14 8.56
C PRO A 414 -14.68 -3.58 7.41
N HIS A 415 -13.39 -3.41 7.66
CA HIS A 415 -12.41 -2.97 6.69
C HIS A 415 -11.17 -3.85 6.77
N VAL A 416 -10.55 -4.09 5.63
CA VAL A 416 -9.38 -4.95 5.50
C VAL A 416 -8.27 -4.20 4.78
N LEU A 417 -7.14 -4.02 5.47
CA LEU A 417 -5.88 -3.66 4.83
C LEU A 417 -5.24 -4.92 4.27
N ALA A 418 -5.16 -4.97 2.95
CA ALA A 418 -4.52 -6.03 2.21
C ALA A 418 -3.00 -6.15 2.53
N PRO A 419 -2.41 -7.32 2.24
CA PRO A 419 -0.97 -7.54 2.29
C PRO A 419 -0.16 -6.47 1.55
N VAL A 420 1.10 -6.32 1.96
CA VAL A 420 2.03 -5.40 1.27
C VAL A 420 2.24 -5.90 -0.16
N LEU A 421 2.48 -4.99 -1.10
CA LEU A 421 2.94 -5.28 -2.45
C LEU A 421 4.07 -6.35 -2.48
N GLU A 422 3.92 -7.35 -3.34
CA GLU A 422 4.87 -8.47 -3.49
C GLU A 422 6.32 -8.01 -3.75
N PRO A 423 6.59 -6.97 -4.56
CA PRO A 423 7.95 -6.44 -4.73
C PRO A 423 8.59 -5.97 -3.42
N PHE A 424 7.79 -5.51 -2.44
CA PHE A 424 8.28 -5.04 -1.16
C PHE A 424 8.56 -6.22 -0.23
N GLN A 425 7.71 -7.24 -0.23
CA GLN A 425 7.96 -8.52 0.48
C GLN A 425 9.25 -9.18 -0.01
N ASN A 426 9.51 -9.12 -1.32
CA ASN A 426 10.71 -9.68 -1.95
C ASN A 426 11.95 -8.78 -1.86
N ALA A 427 11.90 -7.68 -1.11
CA ALA A 427 12.99 -6.70 -1.02
C ALA A 427 14.31 -7.31 -0.54
N ASP A 428 14.26 -8.10 0.54
CA ASP A 428 15.44 -8.72 1.13
C ASP A 428 16.07 -9.74 0.19
N ARG A 429 15.23 -10.56 -0.46
CA ARG A 429 15.69 -11.52 -1.47
C ARG A 429 16.38 -10.80 -2.63
N THR A 430 15.79 -9.71 -3.12
CA THR A 430 16.33 -8.90 -4.21
C THR A 430 17.66 -8.25 -3.82
N ALA A 431 17.74 -7.69 -2.62
CA ALA A 431 18.96 -7.10 -2.08
C ALA A 431 20.07 -8.14 -1.87
N HIS A 432 19.72 -9.30 -1.32
CA HIS A 432 20.61 -10.42 -1.09
C HIS A 432 21.18 -10.96 -2.42
N GLN A 433 20.33 -11.20 -3.42
CA GLN A 433 20.75 -11.62 -4.75
C GLN A 433 21.70 -10.61 -5.39
N PHE A 434 21.39 -9.31 -5.33
CA PHE A 434 22.27 -8.29 -5.90
C PHE A 434 23.64 -8.24 -5.18
N ARG A 435 23.65 -8.34 -3.84
CA ARG A 435 24.90 -8.30 -3.05
C ARG A 435 25.79 -9.52 -3.28
N HIS A 436 25.21 -10.71 -3.41
CA HIS A 436 25.95 -11.97 -3.59
C HIS A 436 26.16 -12.33 -5.06
N ASN A 437 25.72 -11.50 -6.00
CA ASN A 437 26.02 -11.70 -7.41
C ASN A 437 27.53 -11.50 -7.69
N ASN A 438 28.02 -12.24 -8.68
CA ASN A 438 29.39 -12.16 -9.17
C ASN A 438 29.73 -10.73 -9.62
N PRO A 439 30.99 -10.27 -9.46
CA PRO A 439 31.39 -8.92 -9.86
C PRO A 439 31.15 -8.64 -11.35
N LEU A 440 31.37 -9.65 -12.21
CA LEU A 440 31.05 -9.58 -13.63
C LEU A 440 29.55 -9.37 -13.89
N GLY A 441 28.70 -10.07 -13.13
CA GLY A 441 27.24 -9.91 -13.23
C GLY A 441 26.77 -8.51 -12.81
N LYS A 442 27.40 -7.94 -11.77
CA LYS A 442 27.14 -6.55 -11.33
C LYS A 442 27.60 -5.54 -12.37
N ALA A 443 28.79 -5.74 -12.94
CA ALA A 443 29.32 -4.89 -14.00
C ALA A 443 28.39 -4.92 -15.23
N ALA A 444 28.04 -6.11 -15.73
CA ALA A 444 27.12 -6.26 -16.86
C ALA A 444 25.75 -5.59 -16.59
N TRP A 445 25.21 -5.76 -15.38
CA TRP A 445 23.96 -5.11 -14.96
C TRP A 445 24.04 -3.58 -14.96
N ALA A 446 25.18 -3.02 -14.55
CA ALA A 446 25.42 -1.58 -14.49
C ALA A 446 25.64 -1.00 -15.89
N PHE A 447 26.49 -1.64 -16.71
CA PHE A 447 26.74 -1.24 -18.11
C PHE A 447 25.45 -1.24 -18.94
N ALA A 448 24.59 -2.24 -18.78
CA ALA A 448 23.29 -2.30 -19.45
C ALA A 448 22.35 -1.12 -19.10
N ARG A 449 22.64 -0.36 -18.04
CA ARG A 449 21.85 0.80 -17.57
C ARG A 449 22.52 2.14 -17.86
N VAL A 450 23.76 2.17 -18.35
CA VAL A 450 24.49 3.41 -18.68
C VAL A 450 23.73 4.22 -19.73
N ALA A 451 23.26 3.57 -20.80
CA ALA A 451 22.45 4.23 -21.82
C ALA A 451 21.17 4.86 -21.21
N GLY A 452 20.46 4.18 -20.33
CA GLY A 452 19.28 4.78 -19.69
C GLY A 452 19.58 5.90 -18.66
N SER A 453 20.84 6.08 -18.26
CA SER A 453 21.22 6.90 -17.10
C SER A 453 21.03 8.42 -17.26
N PRO A 454 21.37 9.09 -18.38
CA PRO A 454 21.18 10.54 -18.51
C PRO A 454 19.70 10.93 -18.42
N VAL A 455 18.83 10.26 -19.19
CA VAL A 455 17.39 10.53 -19.20
C VAL A 455 16.78 10.30 -17.81
N ARG A 456 17.11 9.18 -17.16
CA ARG A 456 16.62 8.90 -15.80
C ARG A 456 17.10 9.92 -14.77
N SER A 457 18.36 10.33 -14.87
CA SER A 457 18.94 11.31 -13.95
C SER A 457 18.33 12.70 -14.15
N LEU A 458 18.14 13.12 -15.40
CA LEU A 458 17.42 14.36 -15.75
C LEU A 458 15.99 14.35 -15.20
N VAL A 459 15.25 13.26 -15.42
CA VAL A 459 13.87 13.13 -14.90
C VAL A 459 13.85 13.18 -13.38
N THR A 460 14.78 12.50 -12.71
CA THR A 460 14.85 12.47 -11.24
C THR A 460 15.16 13.85 -10.65
N VAL A 461 16.19 14.52 -11.17
CA VAL A 461 16.56 15.88 -10.73
C VAL A 461 15.46 16.89 -11.11
N GLY A 462 14.87 16.79 -12.29
CA GLY A 462 13.76 17.63 -12.74
C GLY A 462 12.52 17.47 -11.86
N ARG A 463 12.15 16.24 -11.48
CA ARG A 463 11.07 16.00 -10.50
C ARG A 463 11.41 16.56 -9.14
N TRP A 464 12.65 16.42 -8.69
CA TRP A 464 13.08 16.99 -7.41
C TRP A 464 13.02 18.52 -7.41
N ALA A 465 13.46 19.16 -8.50
CA ALA A 465 13.35 20.61 -8.70
C ALA A 465 11.89 21.07 -8.78
N GLY A 466 11.04 20.36 -9.53
CA GLY A 466 9.61 20.63 -9.62
C GLY A 466 8.90 20.48 -8.27
N TYR A 467 9.30 19.51 -7.44
CA TYR A 467 8.83 19.41 -6.07
C TYR A 467 9.28 20.62 -5.23
N GLY A 468 10.55 21.01 -5.33
CA GLY A 468 11.07 22.19 -4.62
C GLY A 468 10.31 23.46 -5.00
N TRP A 469 10.01 23.62 -6.28
CA TRP A 469 9.15 24.68 -6.80
C TRP A 469 7.76 24.64 -6.17
N ARG A 470 7.08 23.49 -6.17
CA ARG A 470 5.76 23.35 -5.54
C ARG A 470 5.78 23.62 -4.03
N VAL A 471 6.84 23.26 -3.33
CA VAL A 471 6.98 23.61 -1.90
C VAL A 471 7.02 25.12 -1.71
N LEU A 472 7.70 25.83 -2.60
CA LEU A 472 7.84 27.30 -2.53
C LEU A 472 6.58 28.03 -3.02
N THR A 473 5.91 27.53 -4.06
CA THR A 473 4.81 28.25 -4.74
C THR A 473 3.42 27.70 -4.46
N GLY A 474 3.31 26.49 -3.90
CA GLY A 474 2.04 25.75 -3.84
C GLY A 474 1.08 26.21 -2.74
N GLY A 475 1.50 27.07 -1.81
CA GLY A 475 0.63 27.59 -0.75
C GLY A 475 0.11 26.54 0.24
N TYR A 476 0.60 25.30 0.19
CA TYR A 476 0.12 24.18 1.01
C TYR A 476 0.32 24.41 2.52
N GLY A 477 1.36 25.17 2.89
CA GLY A 477 1.62 25.50 4.30
C GLY A 477 0.57 26.45 4.91
N SER A 478 -0.20 27.17 4.09
CA SER A 478 -1.23 28.12 4.52
C SER A 478 -2.64 27.71 4.06
N ALA A 479 -2.79 26.54 3.44
CA ALA A 479 -4.08 26.03 3.02
C ALA A 479 -4.90 25.58 4.23
N LEU A 480 -6.23 25.64 4.10
CA LEU A 480 -7.12 25.14 5.14
C LEU A 480 -6.90 23.64 5.38
N PRO A 481 -7.01 23.17 6.63
CA PRO A 481 -6.84 21.77 6.97
C PRO A 481 -7.84 20.88 6.22
N ASP A 482 -7.36 19.72 5.81
CA ASP A 482 -8.17 18.74 5.09
C ASP A 482 -7.93 17.34 5.68
N GLY A 483 -8.94 16.48 5.56
CA GLY A 483 -8.85 15.10 5.99
C GLY A 483 -7.83 14.28 5.18
N PRO A 484 -7.53 13.06 5.61
CA PRO A 484 -6.63 12.18 4.89
C PRO A 484 -7.26 11.77 3.54
N ALA A 485 -6.58 12.12 2.46
CA ALA A 485 -6.96 11.67 1.12
C ALA A 485 -6.53 10.21 0.86
N VAL A 486 -5.35 9.83 1.35
CA VAL A 486 -4.72 8.53 1.10
C VAL A 486 -3.87 8.11 2.31
N SER A 487 -3.86 6.82 2.63
CA SER A 487 -2.95 6.22 3.60
C SER A 487 -1.69 5.66 2.94
N VAL A 488 -0.54 5.80 3.60
CA VAL A 488 0.73 5.20 3.18
C VAL A 488 0.62 3.69 3.06
N ARG A 489 -0.12 3.06 3.98
CA ARG A 489 -0.34 1.61 3.95
C ARG A 489 -1.15 1.19 2.75
N GLU A 490 -2.24 1.88 2.45
CA GLU A 490 -3.09 1.60 1.29
C GLU A 490 -2.33 1.76 -0.04
N LEU A 491 -1.43 2.76 -0.14
CA LEU A 491 -0.56 2.91 -1.32
C LEU A 491 0.41 1.76 -1.53
N GLY A 492 0.77 1.07 -0.45
CA GLY A 492 1.73 -0.03 -0.44
C GLY A 492 1.08 -1.41 -0.38
N SER A 493 -0.23 -1.51 -0.57
CA SER A 493 -1.01 -2.75 -0.49
C SER A 493 -1.70 -3.04 -1.81
N GLU A 494 -1.84 -4.32 -2.17
CA GLU A 494 -2.54 -4.73 -3.40
C GLU A 494 -3.27 -6.07 -3.24
N GLY A 495 -4.50 -6.12 -3.75
CA GLY A 495 -5.27 -7.34 -3.98
C GLY A 495 -5.76 -8.08 -2.73
N PRO A 496 -6.53 -9.16 -2.90
CA PRO A 496 -7.14 -9.90 -1.79
C PRO A 496 -6.14 -10.82 -1.05
N GLY A 497 -4.84 -10.71 -1.31
CA GLY A 497 -3.82 -11.59 -0.73
C GLY A 497 -3.94 -13.05 -1.19
N SER A 498 -3.21 -13.93 -0.50
CA SER A 498 -3.28 -15.39 -0.69
C SER A 498 -4.60 -15.97 -0.18
N LEU A 499 -4.96 -17.18 -0.65
CA LEU A 499 -6.17 -17.88 -0.20
C LEU A 499 -6.20 -18.07 1.34
N PHE A 500 -5.06 -18.40 1.95
CA PHE A 500 -4.98 -18.53 3.41
C PHE A 500 -5.26 -17.23 4.13
N GLN A 501 -4.76 -16.10 3.60
CA GLN A 501 -5.06 -14.78 4.17
C GLN A 501 -6.55 -14.46 4.07
N GLN A 502 -7.20 -14.80 2.96
CA GLN A 502 -8.66 -14.61 2.80
C GLN A 502 -9.46 -15.45 3.80
N MET A 503 -9.09 -16.73 3.95
CA MET A 503 -9.72 -17.62 4.94
C MET A 503 -9.53 -17.12 6.37
N ASP A 504 -8.38 -16.52 6.69
CA ASP A 504 -8.13 -15.92 8.00
C ASP A 504 -8.95 -14.63 8.19
N VAL A 505 -9.07 -13.76 7.17
CA VAL A 505 -9.96 -12.59 7.21
C VAL A 505 -11.38 -13.01 7.54
N GLU A 506 -11.94 -13.98 6.81
CA GLU A 506 -13.29 -14.47 7.05
C GLU A 506 -13.46 -15.00 8.47
N ARG A 507 -12.48 -15.77 8.96
CA ARG A 507 -12.49 -16.32 10.32
C ARG A 507 -12.52 -15.19 11.36
N TYR A 508 -11.68 -14.18 11.22
CA TYR A 508 -11.64 -13.05 12.15
C TYR A 508 -12.96 -12.27 12.12
N LEU A 509 -13.46 -11.96 10.93
CA LEU A 509 -14.72 -11.22 10.75
C LEU A 509 -15.89 -11.98 11.36
N LYS A 510 -16.09 -13.26 11.01
CA LYS A 510 -17.18 -14.08 11.55
C LYS A 510 -17.10 -14.18 13.08
N SER A 511 -15.90 -14.38 13.63
CA SER A 511 -15.71 -14.48 15.09
C SER A 511 -16.02 -13.17 15.82
N ILE A 512 -15.58 -12.04 15.27
CA ILE A 512 -15.83 -10.71 15.86
C ILE A 512 -17.31 -10.34 15.75
N GLN A 513 -17.91 -10.53 14.58
CA GLN A 513 -19.32 -10.21 14.33
C GLN A 513 -20.26 -11.04 15.20
N ASP A 514 -19.97 -12.33 15.41
CA ASP A 514 -20.74 -13.19 16.31
C ASP A 514 -20.71 -12.67 17.76
N ARG A 515 -19.53 -12.28 18.28
CA ARG A 515 -19.42 -11.71 19.63
C ARG A 515 -20.14 -10.36 19.78
N ILE A 516 -20.11 -9.53 18.74
CA ILE A 516 -20.85 -8.26 18.73
C ILE A 516 -22.36 -8.54 18.75
N ALA A 517 -22.85 -9.41 17.88
CA ALA A 517 -24.27 -9.74 17.80
C ALA A 517 -24.79 -10.31 19.12
N ASN A 518 -24.06 -11.27 19.72
CA ASN A 518 -24.40 -11.86 21.00
C ASN A 518 -24.33 -10.85 22.16
N GLY A 519 -23.38 -9.92 22.14
CA GLY A 519 -23.29 -8.86 23.15
C GLY A 519 -24.45 -7.88 23.10
N VAL A 520 -24.86 -7.47 21.90
CA VAL A 520 -26.04 -6.61 21.71
C VAL A 520 -27.32 -7.35 22.11
N LEU A 521 -27.45 -8.63 21.74
CA LEU A 521 -28.55 -9.50 22.15
C LEU A 521 -28.66 -9.58 23.67
N HIS A 522 -27.55 -9.84 24.35
CA HIS A 522 -27.51 -9.92 25.81
C HIS A 522 -27.93 -8.59 26.45
N ALA A 523 -27.37 -7.47 25.99
CA ALA A 523 -27.69 -6.13 26.49
C ALA A 523 -29.18 -5.77 26.35
N LEU A 524 -29.81 -6.14 25.22
CA LEU A 524 -31.24 -5.97 25.00
C LEU A 524 -32.07 -6.82 25.98
N SER A 525 -31.71 -8.10 26.11
CA SER A 525 -32.44 -9.05 26.95
C SER A 525 -32.36 -8.74 28.45
N GLU A 526 -31.21 -8.24 28.91
CA GLU A 526 -30.95 -7.84 30.29
C GLU A 526 -31.67 -6.54 30.64
N SER A 527 -31.79 -5.63 29.67
CA SER A 527 -32.48 -4.35 29.84
C SER A 527 -34.00 -4.43 29.67
N GLY A 528 -34.55 -5.64 29.48
CA GLY A 528 -36.00 -5.90 29.41
C GLY A 528 -36.64 -5.60 28.06
N TYR A 529 -35.91 -5.76 26.95
CA TYR A 529 -36.44 -5.63 25.58
C TYR A 529 -36.60 -6.98 24.89
N GLN A 530 -37.55 -7.05 23.96
CA GLN A 530 -37.75 -8.23 23.10
C GLN A 530 -36.61 -8.35 22.08
N THR A 531 -36.10 -9.56 21.88
CA THR A 531 -34.96 -9.83 21.00
C THR A 531 -35.31 -10.56 19.70
N GLY A 532 -36.56 -11.01 19.52
CA GLY A 532 -36.96 -11.83 18.37
C GLY A 532 -36.68 -11.18 17.02
N GLU A 533 -37.05 -9.90 16.86
CA GLU A 533 -36.79 -9.15 15.61
C GLU A 533 -35.28 -8.99 15.35
N PHE A 534 -34.49 -8.75 16.40
CA PHE A 534 -33.04 -8.62 16.30
C PHE A 534 -32.39 -9.92 15.83
N VAL A 535 -32.73 -11.06 16.46
CA VAL A 535 -32.21 -12.39 16.09
C VAL A 535 -32.55 -12.70 14.64
N GLN A 536 -33.81 -12.51 14.24
CA GLN A 536 -34.25 -12.78 12.87
C GLN A 536 -33.44 -12.00 11.83
N LYS A 537 -33.22 -10.70 12.08
CA LYS A 537 -32.46 -9.85 11.16
C LYS A 537 -30.97 -10.19 11.14
N ILE A 538 -30.36 -10.52 12.29
CA ILE A 538 -28.96 -10.97 12.34
C ILE A 538 -28.77 -12.28 11.57
N VAL A 539 -29.67 -13.25 11.71
CA VAL A 539 -29.60 -14.50 10.95
C VAL A 539 -29.60 -14.21 9.44
N ASN A 540 -30.52 -13.37 8.96
CA ASN A 540 -30.58 -12.98 7.55
C ASN A 540 -29.31 -12.30 7.05
N ILE A 541 -28.64 -11.47 7.87
CA ILE A 541 -27.38 -10.82 7.52
C ILE A 541 -26.22 -11.83 7.54
N SER A 542 -26.13 -12.66 8.59
CA SER A 542 -25.04 -13.62 8.80
C SER A 542 -25.03 -14.79 7.80
N SER A 543 -26.21 -15.20 7.32
CA SER A 543 -26.33 -16.18 6.24
C SER A 543 -25.92 -15.60 4.88
N GLY A 544 -25.50 -14.33 4.83
CA GLY A 544 -25.08 -13.64 3.62
C GLY A 544 -26.19 -13.71 2.59
N GLY A 545 -27.34 -13.10 2.89
CA GLY A 545 -28.54 -13.03 2.04
C GLY A 545 -28.48 -14.01 0.87
N VAL A 546 -28.79 -15.28 1.13
CA VAL A 546 -28.71 -16.37 0.16
C VAL A 546 -29.61 -16.02 -1.04
N ASN A 547 -29.07 -15.26 -1.99
CA ASN A 547 -29.63 -15.05 -3.31
C ASN A 547 -29.24 -16.30 -4.09
N ILE A 548 -30.13 -17.28 -4.09
CA ILE A 548 -30.02 -18.39 -5.03
C ILE A 548 -30.52 -17.83 -6.36
N ASP A 549 -29.60 -17.29 -7.16
CA ASP A 549 -29.93 -16.62 -8.43
C ASP A 549 -30.63 -17.56 -9.42
N ARG A 550 -30.52 -18.89 -9.27
CA ARG A 550 -31.23 -19.87 -10.11
C ARG A 550 -31.25 -21.26 -9.48
N VAL A 551 -32.44 -21.83 -9.32
CA VAL A 551 -32.62 -23.28 -9.05
C VAL A 551 -33.35 -23.88 -10.24
N GLU A 552 -32.68 -24.78 -10.97
CA GLU A 552 -33.33 -25.64 -11.96
C GLU A 552 -34.05 -26.78 -11.22
N ASP A 553 -35.28 -27.11 -11.64
CA ASP A 553 -36.14 -28.15 -11.06
C ASP A 553 -36.63 -27.93 -9.61
N SER A 554 -36.91 -26.68 -9.22
CA SER A 554 -37.65 -26.40 -7.99
C SER A 554 -38.76 -25.36 -8.20
N THR A 555 -39.82 -25.45 -7.41
CA THR A 555 -40.99 -24.54 -7.42
C THR A 555 -40.85 -23.36 -6.45
N PHE A 556 -39.70 -23.17 -5.82
CA PHE A 556 -39.52 -22.14 -4.79
C PHE A 556 -38.25 -21.32 -5.04
N ALA A 557 -38.41 -19.99 -5.06
CA ALA A 557 -37.33 -19.01 -5.25
C ALA A 557 -37.50 -17.86 -4.24
N VAL A 558 -36.39 -17.37 -3.66
CA VAL A 558 -36.39 -16.28 -2.66
C VAL A 558 -35.34 -15.25 -3.05
N GLY A 559 -35.76 -14.00 -3.26
CA GLY A 559 -34.88 -12.87 -3.60
C GLY A 559 -35.57 -11.84 -4.51
N SER A 560 -35.05 -10.62 -4.58
CA SER A 560 -35.64 -9.52 -5.37
C SER A 560 -35.52 -9.69 -6.90
N HIS A 561 -34.72 -10.65 -7.35
CA HIS A 561 -34.55 -11.03 -8.77
C HIS A 561 -34.60 -12.55 -9.01
N ALA A 562 -35.15 -13.32 -8.08
CA ALA A 562 -35.13 -14.77 -8.18
C ALA A 562 -36.21 -15.30 -9.15
N SER A 563 -35.83 -16.20 -10.06
CA SER A 563 -36.76 -16.88 -10.97
C SER A 563 -36.67 -18.40 -10.80
N ALA A 564 -37.82 -19.06 -10.67
CA ALA A 564 -37.95 -20.52 -10.71
C ALA A 564 -38.59 -20.94 -12.03
N THR A 565 -37.98 -21.91 -12.72
CA THR A 565 -38.55 -22.54 -13.92
C THR A 565 -38.70 -24.02 -13.64
N SER A 566 -39.94 -24.51 -13.59
CA SER A 566 -40.25 -25.93 -13.55
C SER A 566 -40.29 -26.48 -14.97
N GLY A 567 -39.38 -27.39 -15.32
CA GLY A 567 -39.43 -28.10 -16.60
C GLY A 567 -40.66 -29.00 -16.65
N THR A 568 -41.73 -28.55 -17.31
CA THR A 568 -42.82 -29.44 -17.70
C THR A 568 -42.40 -30.09 -19.00
N ALA A 569 -42.06 -31.38 -18.97
CA ALA A 569 -41.76 -32.14 -20.18
C ALA A 569 -43.06 -32.30 -21.00
N ASP A 570 -43.30 -31.37 -21.93
CA ASP A 570 -44.41 -31.46 -22.89
C ASP A 570 -44.12 -32.55 -23.92
N ASN A 571 -44.84 -33.66 -23.77
CA ASN A 571 -44.87 -34.78 -24.70
C ASN A 571 -45.79 -34.40 -25.87
N THR A 572 -45.23 -34.00 -27.03
CA THR A 572 -46.03 -33.75 -28.23
C THR A 572 -45.52 -34.59 -29.40
N ALA A 573 -46.33 -35.57 -29.81
CA ALA A 573 -46.12 -36.42 -30.99
C ALA A 573 -46.50 -35.67 -32.29
N PRO A 574 -45.88 -36.00 -33.45
CA PRO A 574 -46.10 -35.29 -34.70
C PRO A 574 -47.28 -35.87 -35.49
N ASN A 575 -48.11 -35.01 -36.08
CA ASN A 575 -49.11 -35.40 -37.08
C ASN A 575 -49.25 -34.31 -38.15
N GLU A 576 -48.66 -34.53 -39.33
CA GLU A 576 -49.05 -33.85 -40.56
C GLU A 576 -49.34 -34.89 -41.64
N LYS A 577 -50.56 -34.77 -42.20
CA LYS A 577 -51.13 -35.54 -43.30
C LYS A 577 -51.36 -34.55 -44.45
N GLY A 578 -50.84 -34.86 -45.63
CA GLY A 578 -51.02 -34.04 -46.83
C GLY A 578 -52.37 -34.23 -47.52
N SER A 579 -52.68 -33.29 -48.42
CA SER A 579 -53.41 -33.51 -49.69
C SER A 579 -53.42 -32.22 -50.52
N ASP A 580 -53.41 -32.41 -51.84
CA ASP A 580 -53.07 -31.48 -52.92
C ASP A 580 -54.16 -30.48 -53.40
N ASP A 581 -53.67 -29.48 -54.15
CA ASP A 581 -54.11 -29.04 -55.50
C ASP A 581 -54.84 -27.68 -55.73
N HIS A 582 -54.44 -27.07 -56.86
CA HIS A 582 -54.93 -25.94 -57.67
C HIS A 582 -54.60 -24.51 -57.20
N GLY A 583 -54.03 -23.58 -57.98
CA GLY A 583 -53.72 -23.49 -59.42
C GLY A 583 -54.09 -22.08 -59.94
N SER A 584 -53.17 -21.33 -60.56
CA SER A 584 -53.34 -20.47 -61.77
C SER A 584 -52.22 -19.42 -61.93
N GLU A 585 -51.63 -19.48 -63.14
CA GLU A 585 -50.81 -18.53 -63.93
C GLU A 585 -49.52 -17.91 -63.40
#